data_AF-X0K9V8-F1
#
_entry.id   AF-X0K9V8-F1
#
_cell.length_a   1.000
_cell.length_b   1.000
_cell.length_c   1.000
_cell.angle_alpha   90.00
_cell.angle_beta   90.00
_cell.angle_gamma   90.00
#
_symmetry.space_group_name_H-M   'P 1'
#
loop_
_entity.id
_entity.type
_entity.pdbx_description
1 polymer ?
#
loop_
_entity_poly.entity_id
_entity_poly.type
_entity_poly.pdbx_seq_one_letter_code
_entity_poly.pdbx_strand_id
1 'polypeptide(L)'
;MRDWLNHPMLTSDDQLAKIITIEQCTKLSPKLEAGSVAYFRSWPMEARQFQQITEELRLHGYENSVQDWIFFLRCSDPTTRITVRYVGSRSAPRNPFKRVQKNAERPQSLLGMFLYILHKRYPEIAALHKVFTIHGTFVPDFGKLSSQQNMLSQRFHNSVTDQTERCLIAFFGFRILLNRQRGGKHGVISVDDEEERVFLRCKTSL
;
A
#
# COMPACT_ATOMS: atom_id res chain seq x y z
N MET A 1 -0.84 19.77 -3.67
CA MET A 1 -0.28 18.98 -2.53
C MET A 1 -1.38 18.57 -1.55
N ARG A 2 -2.35 19.44 -1.22
CA ARG A 2 -3.51 19.11 -0.36
C ARG A 2 -4.44 18.04 -0.95
N ASP A 3 -4.53 17.94 -2.28
CA ASP A 3 -5.44 17.00 -2.95
C ASP A 3 -5.09 15.52 -2.71
N TRP A 4 -3.81 15.20 -2.46
CA TRP A 4 -3.38 13.85 -2.07
C TRP A 4 -4.00 13.42 -0.74
N LEU A 5 -4.04 14.34 0.24
CA LEU A 5 -4.56 14.04 1.57
C LEU A 5 -6.08 13.81 1.53
N ASN A 6 -6.78 14.51 0.64
CA ASN A 6 -8.23 14.41 0.52
C ASN A 6 -8.65 13.24 -0.40
N HIS A 7 -7.91 13.00 -1.49
CA HIS A 7 -8.26 12.03 -2.53
C HIS A 7 -7.03 11.22 -3.01
N PRO A 8 -6.44 10.38 -2.14
CA PRO A 8 -5.21 9.67 -2.50
C PRO A 8 -5.37 8.68 -3.66
N MET A 9 -6.59 8.18 -3.91
CA MET A 9 -6.92 7.35 -5.08
C MET A 9 -6.86 8.11 -6.42
N LEU A 10 -7.09 9.43 -6.43
CA LEU A 10 -7.06 10.25 -7.65
C LEU A 10 -5.65 10.69 -8.05
N THR A 11 -4.68 10.47 -7.18
CA THR A 11 -3.29 10.84 -7.44
C THR A 11 -2.62 9.73 -8.22
N SER A 12 -2.06 10.07 -9.38
CA SER A 12 -1.22 9.18 -10.20
C SER A 12 0.16 8.95 -9.58
N ASP A 13 0.87 7.93 -10.05
CA ASP A 13 2.24 7.66 -9.58
C ASP A 13 3.21 8.80 -9.90
N ASP A 14 3.04 9.49 -11.03
CA ASP A 14 3.86 10.65 -11.41
C ASP A 14 3.62 11.87 -10.51
N GLN A 15 2.37 12.06 -10.06
CA GLN A 15 2.05 13.10 -9.08
C GLN A 15 2.59 12.72 -7.69
N LEU A 16 2.49 11.46 -7.31
CA LEU A 16 3.03 10.96 -6.05
C LEU A 16 4.56 11.10 -5.97
N ALA A 17 5.25 10.88 -7.09
CA ALA A 17 6.71 11.07 -7.21
C ALA A 17 7.17 12.51 -6.94
N LYS A 18 6.26 13.50 -7.00
CA LYS A 18 6.54 14.90 -6.63
C LYS A 18 6.40 15.16 -5.13
N ILE A 19 5.81 14.22 -4.39
CA ILE A 19 5.54 14.34 -2.94
C ILE A 19 6.56 13.51 -2.15
N ILE A 20 6.84 12.29 -2.61
CA ILE A 20 7.80 11.38 -2.00
C ILE A 20 8.77 10.84 -3.04
N THR A 21 10.03 10.65 -2.64
CA THR A 21 11.04 10.08 -3.52
C THR A 21 10.79 8.58 -3.68
N ILE A 22 10.43 8.17 -4.89
CA ILE A 22 10.10 6.79 -5.24
C ILE A 22 10.87 6.36 -6.48
N GLU A 23 11.20 5.08 -6.56
CA GLU A 23 11.88 4.48 -7.71
C GLU A 23 11.16 3.21 -8.13
N GLN A 24 10.89 3.06 -9.44
CA GLN A 24 10.24 1.87 -9.95
C GLN A 24 11.17 0.65 -9.80
N CYS A 25 10.75 -0.33 -9.00
CA CYS A 25 11.44 -1.59 -8.82
C CYS A 25 11.05 -2.58 -9.92
N THR A 26 12.04 -3.08 -10.65
CA THR A 26 11.85 -4.04 -11.75
C THR A 26 12.68 -5.31 -11.53
N LYS A 27 12.65 -6.23 -12.51
CA LYS A 27 13.52 -7.42 -12.50
C LYS A 27 15.01 -7.07 -12.48
N LEU A 28 15.37 -5.90 -13.04
CA LEU A 28 16.74 -5.42 -13.20
C LEU A 28 17.23 -4.64 -11.98
N SER A 29 16.32 -4.17 -11.12
CA SER A 29 16.70 -3.46 -9.90
C SER A 29 17.56 -4.35 -8.99
N PRO A 30 18.54 -3.77 -8.29
CA PRO A 30 19.47 -4.52 -7.45
C PRO A 30 18.73 -5.28 -6.34
N LYS A 31 19.37 -6.33 -5.83
CA LYS A 31 18.92 -7.01 -4.61
C LYS A 31 19.22 -6.10 -3.41
N LEU A 32 18.43 -6.26 -2.36
CA LEU A 32 18.79 -5.70 -1.05
C LEU A 32 19.94 -6.54 -0.46
N GLU A 33 21.03 -5.92 -0.09
CA GLU A 33 22.20 -6.60 0.48
C GLU A 33 22.00 -6.91 1.98
N ALA A 34 21.41 -5.96 2.71
CA ALA A 34 21.03 -6.06 4.10
C ALA A 34 19.77 -5.22 4.38
N GLY A 35 19.17 -5.41 5.56
CA GLY A 35 18.07 -4.59 6.03
C GLY A 35 16.73 -4.83 5.33
N SER A 36 15.84 -3.85 5.48
CA SER A 36 14.47 -3.84 4.95
C SER A 36 14.17 -2.50 4.30
N VAL A 37 13.33 -2.50 3.27
CA VAL A 37 12.83 -1.28 2.62
C VAL A 37 11.33 -1.37 2.44
N ALA A 38 10.64 -0.22 2.52
CA ALA A 38 9.23 -0.16 2.18
C ALA A 38 9.03 0.02 0.67
N TYR A 39 7.91 -0.50 0.19
CA TYR A 39 7.51 -0.40 -1.20
C TYR A 39 5.99 -0.25 -1.29
N PHE A 40 5.51 0.14 -2.45
CA PHE A 40 4.10 0.00 -2.79
C PHE A 40 3.91 -0.59 -4.18
N ARG A 41 2.73 -1.13 -4.41
CA ARG A 41 2.23 -1.58 -5.71
C ARG A 41 1.12 -0.63 -6.13
N SER A 42 1.04 -0.33 -7.42
CA SER A 42 0.01 0.54 -7.98
C SER A 42 -0.69 -0.11 -9.18
N TRP A 43 -2.01 0.07 -9.24
CA TRP A 43 -2.86 -0.36 -10.34
C TRP A 43 -3.70 0.83 -10.83
N PRO A 44 -3.25 1.54 -11.89
CA PRO A 44 -4.05 2.59 -12.50
C PRO A 44 -5.21 1.97 -13.30
N MET A 45 -6.43 2.47 -13.09
CA MET A 45 -7.64 2.01 -13.78
C MET A 45 -8.70 3.11 -13.82
N GLU A 46 -9.78 2.88 -14.55
CA GLU A 46 -10.94 3.76 -14.52
C GLU A 46 -11.87 3.40 -13.35
N ALA A 47 -12.60 4.40 -12.84
CA ALA A 47 -13.55 4.24 -11.74
C ALA A 47 -14.58 3.13 -12.03
N ARG A 48 -15.10 3.04 -13.26
CA ARG A 48 -16.03 1.97 -13.65
C ARG A 48 -15.44 0.56 -13.50
N GLN A 49 -14.14 0.40 -13.80
CA GLN A 49 -13.47 -0.89 -13.69
C GLN A 49 -13.31 -1.28 -12.22
N PHE A 50 -12.90 -0.31 -11.38
CA PHE A 50 -12.78 -0.53 -9.95
C PHE A 50 -14.12 -0.78 -9.26
N GLN A 51 -15.20 -0.14 -9.72
CA GLN A 51 -16.55 -0.40 -9.24
C GLN A 51 -16.98 -1.84 -9.46
N GLN A 52 -16.70 -2.41 -10.64
CA GLN A 52 -17.00 -3.82 -10.92
C GLN A 52 -16.18 -4.77 -10.04
N ILE A 53 -14.89 -4.46 -9.82
CA ILE A 53 -14.03 -5.24 -8.91
C ILE A 53 -14.57 -5.17 -7.48
N THR A 54 -14.96 -3.96 -7.04
CA THR A 54 -15.45 -3.71 -5.68
C THR A 54 -16.77 -4.44 -5.41
N GLU A 55 -17.68 -4.49 -6.39
CA GLU A 55 -18.92 -5.25 -6.27
C GLU A 55 -18.65 -6.75 -6.19
N GLU A 56 -17.72 -7.29 -6.98
CA GLU A 56 -17.35 -8.71 -6.86
C GLU A 56 -16.67 -9.02 -5.51
N LEU A 57 -15.81 -8.12 -5.01
CA LEU A 57 -15.24 -8.25 -3.65
C LEU A 57 -16.33 -8.29 -2.58
N ARG A 58 -17.37 -7.46 -2.71
CA ARG A 58 -18.53 -7.45 -1.80
C ARG A 58 -19.23 -8.80 -1.80
N LEU A 59 -19.50 -9.37 -2.99
CA LEU A 59 -20.09 -10.70 -3.15
C LEU A 59 -19.22 -11.83 -2.56
N HIS A 60 -17.90 -11.63 -2.50
CA HIS A 60 -16.96 -12.55 -1.84
C HIS A 60 -16.78 -12.29 -0.34
N GLY A 61 -17.63 -11.48 0.29
CA GLY A 61 -17.65 -11.28 1.75
C GLY A 61 -16.71 -10.17 2.27
N TYR A 62 -16.17 -9.32 1.39
CA TYR A 62 -15.30 -8.20 1.77
C TYR A 62 -16.04 -6.86 1.95
N GLU A 63 -17.36 -6.88 2.14
CA GLU A 63 -18.22 -5.68 2.22
C GLU A 63 -17.66 -4.60 3.16
N ASN A 64 -17.32 -4.97 4.40
CA ASN A 64 -16.77 -4.04 5.40
C ASN A 64 -15.37 -3.49 5.02
N SER A 65 -14.63 -4.20 4.17
CA SER A 65 -13.30 -3.76 3.72
C SER A 65 -13.38 -2.77 2.56
N VAL A 66 -14.47 -2.79 1.80
CA VAL A 66 -14.59 -2.01 0.55
C VAL A 66 -15.66 -0.91 0.61
N GLN A 67 -16.35 -0.76 1.74
CA GLN A 67 -17.44 0.22 1.91
C GLN A 67 -17.02 1.65 1.57
N ASP A 68 -15.84 2.10 2.02
CA ASP A 68 -15.33 3.44 1.71
C ASP A 68 -15.04 3.61 0.20
N TRP A 69 -14.63 2.54 -0.48
CA TRP A 69 -14.40 2.56 -1.92
C TRP A 69 -15.72 2.70 -2.67
N ILE A 70 -16.76 1.99 -2.24
CA ILE A 70 -18.11 2.10 -2.80
C ILE A 70 -18.62 3.54 -2.68
N PHE A 71 -18.47 4.16 -1.50
CA PHE A 71 -18.90 5.54 -1.30
C PHE A 71 -18.17 6.51 -2.23
N PHE A 72 -16.84 6.42 -2.30
CA PHE A 72 -16.02 7.24 -3.20
C PHE A 72 -16.43 7.07 -4.67
N LEU A 73 -16.65 5.83 -5.11
CA LEU A 73 -16.99 5.52 -6.50
C LEU A 73 -18.38 6.01 -6.91
N ARG A 74 -19.36 6.04 -5.99
CA ARG A 74 -20.70 6.59 -6.27
C ARG A 74 -20.69 8.07 -6.62
N CYS A 75 -19.69 8.81 -6.13
CA CYS A 75 -19.52 10.23 -6.39
C CYS A 75 -18.54 10.52 -7.53
N SER A 76 -17.97 9.49 -8.18
CA SER A 76 -16.95 9.64 -9.21
C SER A 76 -17.54 9.44 -10.61
N ASP A 77 -17.04 10.19 -11.60
CA ASP A 77 -17.37 9.92 -13.01
C ASP A 77 -16.79 8.54 -13.41
N PRO A 78 -17.54 7.68 -14.14
CA PRO A 78 -17.10 6.35 -14.54
C PRO A 78 -15.74 6.30 -15.28
N THR A 79 -15.38 7.36 -16.00
CA THR A 79 -14.14 7.49 -16.77
C THR A 79 -12.98 8.08 -15.97
N THR A 80 -13.24 8.51 -14.72
CA THR A 80 -12.21 9.05 -13.83
C THR A 80 -11.09 8.05 -13.66
N ARG A 81 -9.84 8.49 -13.87
CA ARG A 81 -8.66 7.68 -13.60
C ARG A 81 -8.39 7.64 -12.10
N ILE A 82 -8.24 6.43 -11.58
CA ILE A 82 -7.91 6.18 -10.19
C ILE A 82 -6.70 5.25 -10.11
N THR A 83 -6.00 5.27 -8.98
CA THR A 83 -4.87 4.37 -8.71
C THR A 83 -5.09 3.64 -7.41
N VAL A 84 -5.36 2.34 -7.50
CA VAL A 84 -5.46 1.44 -6.33
C VAL A 84 -4.05 1.08 -5.89
N ARG A 85 -3.82 1.01 -4.57
CA ARG A 85 -2.47 0.78 -4.02
C ARG A 85 -2.43 -0.25 -2.91
N TYR A 86 -1.26 -0.85 -2.77
CA TYR A 86 -0.88 -1.73 -1.65
C TYR A 86 0.50 -1.33 -1.15
N VAL A 87 0.66 -1.15 0.15
CA VAL A 87 1.95 -0.85 0.80
C VAL A 87 2.50 -2.14 1.42
N GLY A 88 3.81 -2.34 1.37
CA GLY A 88 4.44 -3.45 2.07
C GLY A 88 5.90 -3.18 2.39
N SER A 89 6.51 -4.11 3.09
CA SER A 89 7.94 -4.08 3.42
C SER A 89 8.63 -5.32 2.87
N ARG A 90 9.90 -5.17 2.49
CA ARG A 90 10.71 -6.28 2.04
C ARG A 90 12.11 -6.24 2.63
N SER A 91 12.50 -7.35 3.23
CA SER A 91 13.86 -7.58 3.72
C SER A 91 14.74 -8.28 2.68
N ALA A 92 16.05 -8.05 2.81
CA ALA A 92 17.09 -8.76 2.10
C ALA A 92 16.90 -10.31 2.13
N PRO A 93 17.36 -11.04 1.10
CA PRO A 93 18.16 -10.59 -0.03
C PRO A 93 17.35 -10.29 -1.30
N ARG A 94 16.02 -10.17 -1.21
CA ARG A 94 15.14 -10.00 -2.39
C ARG A 94 14.69 -8.55 -2.50
N ASN A 95 14.63 -8.04 -3.72
CA ASN A 95 13.99 -6.75 -3.99
C ASN A 95 12.45 -6.89 -3.96
N PRO A 96 11.71 -5.78 -3.81
CA PRO A 96 10.25 -5.77 -3.83
C PRO A 96 9.62 -6.50 -5.02
N PHE A 97 10.14 -6.26 -6.24
CA PHE A 97 9.63 -6.87 -7.46
C PHE A 97 9.66 -8.42 -7.43
N LYS A 98 10.76 -9.01 -6.96
CA LYS A 98 10.91 -10.47 -6.84
C LYS A 98 9.97 -11.10 -5.82
N ARG A 99 9.53 -10.35 -4.79
CA ARG A 99 8.50 -10.82 -3.84
C ARG A 99 7.14 -10.90 -4.50
N VAL A 100 6.81 -9.95 -5.37
CA VAL A 100 5.53 -9.95 -6.10
C VAL A 100 5.45 -11.13 -7.06
N GLN A 101 6.54 -11.47 -7.75
CA GLN A 101 6.53 -12.57 -8.74
C GLN A 101 6.45 -13.98 -8.12
N LYS A 102 7.16 -14.22 -7.00
CA LYS A 102 7.37 -15.59 -6.50
C LYS A 102 6.34 -16.06 -5.48
N ASN A 103 5.66 -15.13 -4.82
CA ASN A 103 4.81 -15.46 -3.71
C ASN A 103 3.37 -15.15 -4.10
N ALA A 104 2.56 -16.21 -4.20
CA ALA A 104 1.12 -16.05 -4.30
C ALA A 104 0.63 -15.34 -3.04
N GLU A 105 -0.19 -14.30 -3.22
CA GLU A 105 -0.87 -13.67 -2.10
C GLU A 105 -1.89 -14.66 -1.52
N ARG A 106 -2.14 -14.55 -0.21
CA ARG A 106 -3.08 -15.45 0.46
C ARG A 106 -4.45 -15.35 -0.22
N PRO A 107 -5.05 -16.44 -0.72
CA PRO A 107 -6.31 -16.37 -1.48
C PRO A 107 -7.46 -15.72 -0.71
N GLN A 108 -7.48 -15.87 0.61
CA GLN A 108 -8.48 -15.30 1.52
C GLN A 108 -8.13 -13.89 2.00
N SER A 109 -7.12 -13.25 1.41
CA SER A 109 -6.77 -11.88 1.74
C SER A 109 -7.42 -10.91 0.74
N LEU A 110 -7.70 -9.69 1.19
CA LEU A 110 -8.27 -8.65 0.31
C LEU A 110 -7.42 -8.44 -0.94
N LEU A 111 -6.09 -8.36 -0.78
CA LEU A 111 -5.16 -8.25 -1.90
C LEU A 111 -5.22 -9.50 -2.81
N GLY A 112 -5.26 -10.70 -2.23
CA GLY A 112 -5.34 -11.94 -3.00
C GLY A 112 -6.61 -12.04 -3.83
N MET A 113 -7.76 -11.73 -3.22
CA MET A 113 -9.04 -11.74 -3.91
C MET A 113 -9.13 -10.61 -4.95
N PHE A 114 -8.64 -9.41 -4.63
CA PHE A 114 -8.54 -8.31 -5.60
C PHE A 114 -7.72 -8.73 -6.82
N LEU A 115 -6.55 -9.35 -6.62
CA LEU A 115 -5.72 -9.83 -7.72
C LEU A 115 -6.40 -10.94 -8.53
N TYR A 116 -7.08 -11.87 -7.86
CA TYR A 116 -7.85 -12.91 -8.55
C TYR A 116 -8.89 -12.31 -9.50
N ILE A 117 -9.70 -11.36 -9.01
CA ILE A 117 -10.73 -10.68 -9.80
C ILE A 117 -10.08 -9.86 -10.92
N LEU A 118 -9.02 -9.09 -10.60
CA LEU A 118 -8.31 -8.25 -11.57
C LEU A 118 -7.74 -9.07 -12.72
N HIS A 119 -7.07 -10.19 -12.44
CA HIS A 119 -6.53 -11.08 -13.48
C HIS A 119 -7.62 -11.73 -14.33
N LYS A 120 -8.79 -12.00 -13.75
CA LYS A 120 -9.92 -12.62 -14.44
C LYS A 120 -10.67 -11.65 -15.35
N ARG A 121 -10.89 -10.40 -14.91
CA ARG A 121 -11.71 -9.41 -15.64
C ARG A 121 -10.92 -8.40 -16.45
N TYR A 122 -9.76 -7.99 -15.95
CA TYR A 122 -8.95 -6.90 -16.51
C TYR A 122 -7.46 -7.31 -16.58
N PRO A 123 -7.13 -8.38 -17.33
CA PRO A 123 -5.76 -8.88 -17.45
C PRO A 123 -4.78 -7.80 -17.94
N GLU A 124 -5.26 -6.85 -18.77
CA GLU A 124 -4.50 -5.71 -19.24
C GLU A 124 -4.07 -4.78 -18.09
N ILE A 125 -4.95 -4.52 -17.13
CA ILE A 125 -4.61 -3.70 -15.95
C ILE A 125 -3.68 -4.47 -15.02
N ALA A 126 -3.92 -5.77 -14.85
CA ALA A 126 -3.05 -6.63 -14.06
C ALA A 126 -1.60 -6.64 -14.60
N ALA A 127 -1.44 -6.60 -15.92
CA ALA A 127 -0.14 -6.52 -16.59
C ALA A 127 0.55 -5.16 -16.42
N LEU A 128 -0.21 -4.07 -16.29
CA LEU A 128 0.30 -2.70 -16.18
C LEU A 128 0.71 -2.30 -14.75
N HIS A 129 0.51 -3.18 -13.76
CA HIS A 129 0.85 -2.84 -12.39
C HIS A 129 2.34 -2.51 -12.23
N LYS A 130 2.62 -1.54 -11.37
CA LYS A 130 3.99 -1.13 -11.06
C LYS A 130 4.32 -1.42 -9.60
N VAL A 131 5.60 -1.60 -9.32
CA VAL A 131 6.15 -1.75 -7.97
C VAL A 131 7.14 -0.63 -7.78
N PHE A 132 7.03 0.11 -6.68
CA PHE A 132 7.90 1.24 -6.37
C PHE A 132 8.54 1.05 -5.00
N THR A 133 9.85 1.21 -4.93
CA THR A 133 10.57 1.36 -3.67
C THR A 133 10.43 2.80 -3.19
N ILE A 134 10.26 3.00 -1.88
CA ILE A 134 10.17 4.34 -1.28
C ILE A 134 11.52 4.69 -0.65
N HIS A 135 12.18 5.72 -1.14
CA HIS A 135 13.46 6.17 -0.56
C HIS A 135 13.25 6.76 0.83
N GLY A 136 14.29 6.71 1.66
CA GLY A 136 14.21 7.14 3.07
C GLY A 136 13.51 6.16 4.01
N THR A 137 13.08 4.99 3.52
CA THR A 137 12.42 3.94 4.34
C THR A 137 13.33 2.75 4.65
N PHE A 138 14.63 2.86 4.33
CA PHE A 138 15.57 1.79 4.56
C PHE A 138 15.86 1.64 6.06
N VAL A 139 15.58 0.45 6.58
CA VAL A 139 15.90 0.05 7.95
C VAL A 139 17.08 -0.91 7.90
N PRO A 140 18.27 -0.54 8.39
CA PRO A 140 19.43 -1.42 8.37
C PRO A 140 19.20 -2.66 9.24
N ASP A 141 19.86 -3.76 8.87
CA ASP A 141 19.90 -4.98 9.68
C ASP A 141 20.98 -4.83 10.75
N PHE A 142 20.55 -4.42 11.95
CA PHE A 142 21.45 -4.23 13.09
C PHE A 142 22.06 -5.54 13.61
N GLY A 143 21.46 -6.70 13.31
CA GLY A 143 21.98 -8.01 13.70
C GLY A 143 23.20 -8.46 12.90
N LYS A 144 23.47 -7.84 11.75
CA LYS A 144 24.69 -8.07 10.96
C LYS A 144 25.83 -7.09 11.28
N LEU A 145 25.53 -5.99 11.98
CA LEU A 145 26.53 -4.95 12.32
C LEU A 145 27.34 -5.33 13.56
N SER A 146 26.73 -6.02 14.53
CA SER A 146 27.44 -6.69 15.61
C SER A 146 27.49 -8.17 15.28
N SER A 147 28.66 -8.79 15.23
CA SER A 147 28.91 -10.21 14.92
C SER A 147 28.19 -11.23 15.83
N GLN A 148 27.26 -10.77 16.67
CA GLN A 148 26.36 -11.53 17.53
C GLN A 148 24.91 -11.21 17.13
N GLN A 149 24.20 -12.20 16.57
CA GLN A 149 22.75 -12.12 16.39
C GLN A 149 22.07 -12.22 17.75
N ASN A 150 21.84 -11.08 18.40
CA ASN A 150 21.08 -11.04 19.64
C ASN A 150 19.59 -10.86 19.31
N MET A 151 18.71 -11.71 19.88
CA MET A 151 17.25 -11.65 19.63
C MET A 151 16.65 -10.24 19.76
N LEU A 152 17.24 -9.39 20.60
CA LEU A 152 16.86 -7.98 20.77
C LEU A 152 17.04 -7.14 19.50
N SER A 153 18.14 -7.31 18.76
CA SER A 153 18.38 -6.54 17.52
C SER A 153 17.41 -6.93 16.42
N GLN A 154 17.07 -8.22 16.30
CA GLN A 154 16.05 -8.69 15.37
C GLN A 154 14.66 -8.17 15.74
N ARG A 155 14.30 -8.19 17.04
CA ARG A 155 13.03 -7.63 17.51
C ARG A 155 12.92 -6.13 17.24
N PHE A 156 14.00 -5.39 17.50
CA PHE A 156 14.06 -3.96 17.19
C PHE A 156 13.93 -3.69 15.69
N HIS A 157 14.68 -4.41 14.84
CA HIS A 157 14.57 -4.30 13.38
C HIS A 157 13.14 -4.57 12.88
N ASN A 158 12.50 -5.64 13.37
CA ASN A 158 11.12 -5.95 13.03
C ASN A 158 10.16 -4.84 13.49
N SER A 159 10.34 -4.32 14.70
CA SER A 159 9.52 -3.25 15.26
C SER A 159 9.61 -1.97 14.43
N VAL A 160 10.82 -1.52 14.07
CA VAL A 160 11.03 -0.32 13.24
C VAL A 160 10.47 -0.52 11.84
N THR A 161 10.65 -1.71 11.24
CA THR A 161 10.07 -2.03 9.93
C THR A 161 8.54 -2.01 9.97
N ASP A 162 7.94 -2.56 11.02
CA ASP A 162 6.50 -2.57 11.21
C ASP A 162 5.93 -1.17 11.43
N GLN A 163 6.60 -0.34 12.22
CA GLN A 163 6.23 1.07 12.43
C GLN A 163 6.33 1.87 11.12
N THR A 164 7.42 1.68 10.37
CA THR A 164 7.60 2.33 9.06
C THR A 164 6.48 1.95 8.10
N GLU A 165 6.12 0.68 8.02
CA GLU A 165 5.00 0.21 7.19
C GLU A 165 3.67 0.82 7.63
N ARG A 166 3.39 0.90 8.94
CA ARG A 166 2.17 1.52 9.47
C ARG A 166 2.09 3.02 9.19
N CYS A 167 3.19 3.76 9.35
CA CYS A 167 3.25 5.18 9.01
C CYS A 167 2.96 5.41 7.53
N LEU A 168 3.49 4.55 6.64
CA LEU A 168 3.20 4.63 5.22
C LEU A 168 1.75 4.26 4.90
N ILE A 169 1.19 3.24 5.54
CA ILE A 169 -0.24 2.90 5.38
C ILE A 169 -1.11 4.10 5.77
N ALA A 170 -0.78 4.82 6.85
CA ALA A 170 -1.48 6.04 7.24
C ALA A 170 -1.30 7.16 6.21
N PHE A 171 -0.06 7.41 5.75
CA PHE A 171 0.26 8.43 4.75
C PHE A 171 -0.49 8.23 3.41
N PHE A 172 -0.65 6.97 2.99
CA PHE A 172 -1.38 6.60 1.78
C PHE A 172 -2.91 6.49 1.98
N GLY A 173 -3.42 6.67 3.20
CA GLY A 173 -4.82 6.55 3.54
C GLY A 173 -5.25 5.09 3.74
N PHE A 174 -5.29 4.64 5.00
CA PHE A 174 -5.57 3.24 5.34
C PHE A 174 -6.91 2.71 4.79
N ARG A 175 -7.93 3.57 4.66
CA ARG A 175 -9.27 3.20 4.17
C ARG A 175 -9.28 2.82 2.69
N ILE A 176 -8.35 3.35 1.90
CA ILE A 176 -8.31 3.19 0.43
C ILE A 176 -7.30 2.12 -0.05
N LEU A 177 -6.50 1.56 0.85
CA LEU A 177 -5.45 0.60 0.53
C LEU A 177 -5.94 -0.85 0.58
N LEU A 178 -5.33 -1.70 -0.25
CA LEU A 178 -5.51 -3.16 -0.20
C LEU A 178 -4.91 -3.81 1.08
N ASN A 179 -4.26 -3.01 1.93
CA ASN A 179 -3.74 -3.39 3.25
C ASN A 179 -4.84 -3.68 4.28
N ARG A 180 -6.10 -3.33 4.00
CA ARG A 180 -7.25 -3.52 4.89
C ARG A 180 -7.62 -5.01 5.04
N GLN A 181 -6.88 -5.74 5.87
CA GLN A 181 -7.15 -7.13 6.24
C GLN A 181 -7.36 -7.25 7.74
N ARG A 182 -8.41 -7.96 8.16
CA ARG A 182 -8.67 -8.26 9.58
C ARG A 182 -7.43 -8.94 10.20
N GLY A 183 -6.84 -8.32 11.24
CA GLY A 183 -5.59 -8.80 11.86
C GLY A 183 -4.29 -8.42 11.14
N GLY A 184 -4.36 -7.58 10.10
CA GLY A 184 -3.19 -6.99 9.45
C GLY A 184 -2.51 -5.92 10.30
N LYS A 185 -1.36 -5.41 9.83
CA LYS A 185 -0.65 -4.27 10.43
C LYS A 185 -1.45 -2.98 10.19
N HIS A 186 -2.59 -2.84 10.85
CA HIS A 186 -3.23 -1.54 10.97
C HIS A 186 -2.38 -0.69 11.91
N GLY A 187 -2.29 0.61 11.65
CA GLY A 187 -1.95 1.52 12.74
C GLY A 187 -2.90 1.21 13.88
N VAL A 188 -2.39 1.05 15.11
CA VAL A 188 -3.21 1.08 16.33
C VAL A 188 -3.62 2.55 16.57
N ILE A 189 -4.16 3.15 15.53
CA ILE A 189 -4.76 4.46 15.57
C ILE A 189 -6.10 4.19 14.92
N SER A 190 -7.05 3.69 15.73
CA SER A 190 -8.44 4.05 15.48
C SER A 190 -8.49 5.55 15.70
N VAL A 191 -8.14 6.32 14.68
CA VAL A 191 -8.50 7.72 14.68
C VAL A 191 -10.02 7.67 14.65
N ASP A 192 -10.63 7.93 15.81
CA ASP A 192 -12.07 8.12 15.87
C ASP A 192 -12.44 9.18 14.82
N ASP A 193 -13.61 9.08 14.20
CA ASP A 193 -14.03 10.05 13.19
C ASP A 193 -14.01 11.50 13.76
N GLU A 194 -14.07 11.64 15.09
CA GLU A 194 -13.82 12.90 15.81
C GLU A 194 -12.36 13.36 15.76
N GLU A 195 -11.38 12.49 16.00
CA GLU A 195 -9.96 12.85 15.99
C GLU A 195 -9.50 13.25 14.58
N GLU A 196 -10.03 12.61 13.54
CA GLU A 196 -9.75 12.95 12.14
C GLU A 196 -10.32 14.35 11.81
N ARG A 197 -11.53 14.65 12.30
CA ARG A 197 -12.12 16.00 12.19
C ARG A 197 -11.34 17.05 12.98
N VAL A 198 -10.80 16.72 14.15
CA VAL A 198 -9.98 17.63 14.94
C VAL A 198 -8.67 17.96 14.21
N PHE A 199 -7.98 16.95 13.66
CA PHE A 199 -6.76 17.17 12.87
C PHE A 199 -7.03 18.04 11.64
N LEU A 200 -8.12 17.80 10.91
CA LEU A 200 -8.53 18.62 9.76
C LEU A 200 -8.97 20.05 10.13
N ARG A 201 -9.45 20.26 11.38
CA ARG A 201 -9.81 21.58 11.92
C ARG A 201 -8.61 22.36 12.44
N CYS A 202 -7.53 21.69 12.82
CA CYS A 202 -6.27 22.33 13.13
C CYS A 202 -5.72 22.97 11.85
N LYS A 203 -5.99 24.26 11.65
CA LYS A 203 -5.35 25.09 10.63
C LYS A 203 -3.86 25.21 10.95
N THR A 204 -3.08 24.18 10.63
CA THR A 204 -1.63 24.31 10.56
C THR A 204 -1.33 25.15 9.32
N SER A 205 -0.98 26.41 9.56
CA SER A 205 -0.37 27.26 8.55
C SER A 205 1.00 26.67 8.21
N LEU A 206 1.05 25.93 7.10
CA LEU A 206 2.27 25.71 6.32
C LEU A 206 2.38 26.82 5.28
#